data_AF-A0A093BD15-F1
#
_entry.id   AF-A0A093BD15-F1
#
_cell.length_a   1.000
_cell.length_b   1.000
_cell.length_c   1.000
_cell.angle_alpha   90.00
_cell.angle_beta   90.00
_cell.angle_gamma   90.00
#
_symmetry.space_group_name_H-M   'P 1'
#
loop_
_entity.id
_entity.type
_entity.pdbx_description
1 polymer ?
#
loop_
_entity_poly.entity_id
_entity_poly.type
_entity_poly.pdbx_seq_one_letter_code
_entity_poly.pdbx_strand_id
1 'polypeptide(L)'
;VIHRLPMPNLKDELHASGWSTACTCPDTATRKWDKLVLPCLISSRIYVVDVGSQCRTPRLCKMIEPVDVFWKCNKGYLNVPQSLPNGDILIANLGDPAGNGKGGFVVLDGKTFELKGNWENGCEVPPTGYHFWYQPRHNVLVSTGGLVPKIAFRGFCPEDFKKGVFGRRLNVWNLSCHSLTQCFDLGEDSLPLSVKFLHNPEAAEGYVACALSGVVYRFCKCEGDNWAVEEVIRIPAKDVQGWIMCKMPAFIADMVISLDDKYLYLSNWFHGDIRQYELSKNCKPRLVGQV
;
A
#
# COMPACT_ATOMS: atom_id res chain seq x y z
N VAL A 1 -4.25 23.71 12.47
CA VAL A 1 -3.33 22.76 13.18
C VAL A 1 -3.41 23.06 14.68
N ILE A 2 -3.84 22.11 15.51
CA ILE A 2 -4.01 22.31 16.96
C ILE A 2 -2.85 21.75 17.80
N HIS A 3 -2.06 20.84 17.24
CA HIS A 3 -0.86 20.27 17.84
C HIS A 3 0.08 19.80 16.73
N ARG A 4 1.38 19.79 17.02
CA ARG A 4 2.41 19.18 16.18
C ARG A 4 3.29 18.32 17.09
N LEU A 5 3.41 17.04 16.76
CA LEU A 5 4.33 16.12 17.43
C LEU A 5 5.62 16.04 16.58
N PRO A 6 6.69 16.76 16.94
CA PRO A 6 7.95 16.67 16.20
C PRO A 6 8.56 15.28 16.38
N MET A 7 9.01 14.66 15.29
CA MET A 7 9.78 13.43 15.36
C MET A 7 11.19 13.72 15.86
N PRO A 8 11.80 12.83 16.65
CA PRO A 8 13.12 13.05 17.22
C PRO A 8 14.27 12.98 16.20
N ASN A 9 14.03 12.39 15.02
CA ASN A 9 15.03 12.23 13.98
C ASN A 9 14.66 12.98 12.70
N LEU A 10 15.68 13.32 11.91
CA LEU A 10 15.53 13.92 10.59
C LEU A 10 15.63 12.84 9.50
N LYS A 11 15.16 13.18 8.29
CA LYS A 11 15.23 12.34 7.08
C LYS A 11 14.50 11.00 7.21
N ASP A 12 13.44 10.97 8.02
CA ASP A 12 12.58 9.81 8.16
C ASP A 12 11.70 9.58 6.91
N GLU A 13 11.17 10.66 6.34
CA GLU A 13 10.10 10.62 5.33
C GLU A 13 8.86 9.89 5.85
N LEU A 14 8.08 10.57 6.69
CA LEU A 14 6.76 10.06 7.09
C LEU A 14 5.84 10.04 5.87
N HIS A 15 5.37 8.86 5.49
CA HIS A 15 4.61 8.66 4.24
C HIS A 15 3.24 8.04 4.47
N ALA A 16 3.17 6.98 5.29
CA ALA A 16 1.93 6.29 5.62
C ALA A 16 1.80 6.11 7.13
N SER A 17 0.57 5.91 7.59
CA SER A 17 0.28 5.55 8.98
C SER A 17 -0.92 4.61 9.05
N GLY A 18 -1.02 3.87 10.13
CA GLY A 18 -2.11 2.92 10.34
C GLY A 18 -2.34 2.68 11.81
N TRP A 19 -3.56 2.27 12.14
CA TRP A 19 -3.94 1.97 13.51
C TRP A 19 -3.41 0.60 13.93
N SER A 20 -3.04 0.48 15.21
CA SER A 20 -2.66 -0.81 15.81
C SER A 20 -3.81 -1.83 15.85
N THR A 21 -5.05 -1.34 15.76
CA THR A 21 -6.29 -2.11 15.82
C THR A 21 -7.12 -1.85 14.57
N ALA A 22 -7.80 -2.87 14.04
CA ALA A 22 -8.74 -2.77 12.92
C ALA A 22 -10.12 -3.36 13.28
N CYS A 23 -11.14 -2.95 12.52
CA CYS A 23 -12.52 -3.44 12.65
C CYS A 23 -12.70 -4.93 12.30
N THR A 24 -11.71 -5.57 11.68
CA THR A 24 -11.78 -6.95 11.16
C THR A 24 -11.62 -8.04 12.23
N CYS A 25 -11.35 -7.67 13.49
CA CYS A 25 -11.23 -8.62 14.60
C CYS A 25 -12.61 -8.95 15.21
N PRO A 26 -13.01 -10.23 15.35
CA PRO A 26 -14.28 -10.62 15.95
C PRO A 26 -14.46 -10.17 17.41
N ASP A 27 -13.37 -10.12 18.19
CA ASP A 27 -13.35 -9.73 19.60
C ASP A 27 -13.16 -8.21 19.78
N THR A 28 -14.14 -7.44 19.30
CA THR A 28 -14.11 -5.96 19.30
C THR A 28 -14.32 -5.31 20.68
N ALA A 29 -14.81 -6.05 21.69
CA ALA A 29 -15.30 -5.46 22.94
C ALA A 29 -14.22 -4.83 23.85
N THR A 30 -12.93 -5.12 23.64
CA THR A 30 -11.85 -4.68 24.55
C THR A 30 -10.71 -3.89 23.89
N ARG A 31 -10.67 -3.75 22.56
CA ARG A 31 -9.55 -3.09 21.87
C ARG A 31 -9.83 -1.62 21.58
N LYS A 32 -8.88 -0.75 21.95
CA LYS A 32 -8.97 0.71 21.82
C LYS A 32 -8.20 1.19 20.59
N TRP A 33 -8.75 2.18 19.89
CA TRP A 33 -8.08 2.89 18.80
C TRP A 33 -7.19 3.99 19.39
N ASP A 34 -6.09 3.58 20.02
CA ASP A 34 -5.27 4.45 20.85
C ASP A 34 -3.81 4.58 20.40
N LYS A 35 -3.36 3.74 19.46
CA LYS A 35 -2.00 3.76 18.93
C LYS A 35 -2.00 3.87 17.40
N LEU A 36 -1.22 4.82 16.90
CA LEU A 36 -0.88 4.95 15.48
C LEU A 36 0.54 4.43 15.27
N VAL A 37 0.73 3.61 14.23
CA VAL A 37 2.03 3.14 13.78
C VAL A 37 2.43 3.93 12.53
N LEU A 38 3.61 4.54 12.59
CA LEU A 38 4.17 5.41 11.56
C LEU A 38 5.54 4.85 11.14
N PRO A 39 5.57 3.91 10.18
CA PRO A 39 6.80 3.54 9.50
C PRO A 39 7.30 4.70 8.63
N CYS A 40 8.62 4.81 8.53
CA CYS A 40 9.32 5.87 7.84
C CYS A 40 9.90 5.35 6.52
N LEU A 41 9.55 5.99 5.41
CA LEU A 41 9.83 5.50 4.06
C LEU A 41 11.32 5.52 3.71
N ILE A 42 12.08 6.50 4.18
CA ILE A 42 13.52 6.60 3.87
C ILE A 42 14.34 5.92 4.96
N SER A 43 14.10 6.26 6.22
CA SER A 43 14.92 5.74 7.31
C SER A 43 14.60 4.29 7.66
N SER A 44 13.41 3.77 7.34
CA SER A 44 12.88 2.47 7.82
C SER A 44 12.65 2.41 9.33
N ARG A 45 12.69 3.55 10.03
CA ARG A 45 12.31 3.66 11.43
C ARG A 45 10.82 3.44 11.59
N ILE A 46 10.40 2.92 12.73
CA ILE A 46 8.97 2.81 13.05
C ILE A 46 8.70 3.56 14.34
N TYR A 47 7.80 4.53 14.28
CA TYR A 47 7.28 5.21 15.45
C TYR A 47 5.92 4.64 15.84
N VAL A 48 5.69 4.51 17.14
CA VAL A 48 4.37 4.26 17.70
C VAL A 48 3.96 5.49 18.50
N VAL A 49 2.82 6.05 18.13
CA VAL A 49 2.28 7.28 18.70
C VAL A 49 1.02 6.95 19.48
N ASP A 50 0.99 7.34 20.73
CA ASP A 50 -0.19 7.30 21.58
C ASP A 50 -1.09 8.50 21.32
N VAL A 51 -2.33 8.19 20.96
CA VAL A 51 -3.42 9.16 20.78
C VAL A 51 -4.57 8.93 21.76
N GLY A 52 -4.56 7.80 22.51
CA GLY A 52 -5.64 7.48 23.45
C GLY A 52 -5.58 8.26 24.75
N SER A 53 -4.38 8.51 25.29
CA SER A 53 -4.25 9.22 26.57
C SER A 53 -4.66 10.69 26.45
N GLN A 54 -4.30 11.35 25.35
CA GLN A 54 -4.66 12.74 25.05
C GLN A 54 -4.86 12.92 23.54
N CYS A 55 -6.10 12.82 23.06
CA CYS A 55 -6.41 12.83 21.62
C CYS A 55 -6.00 14.12 20.88
N ARG A 56 -5.91 15.26 21.59
CA ARG A 56 -5.48 16.55 21.03
C ARG A 56 -3.97 16.80 21.17
N THR A 57 -3.27 15.96 21.93
CA THR A 57 -1.83 16.08 22.19
C THR A 57 -1.18 14.69 22.10
N PRO A 58 -1.11 14.08 20.88
CA PRO A 58 -0.44 12.80 20.68
C PRO A 58 0.99 12.78 21.22
N ARG A 59 1.45 11.62 21.69
CA ARG A 59 2.79 11.46 22.26
C ARG A 59 3.48 10.26 21.65
N LEU A 60 4.78 10.38 21.37
CA LEU A 60 5.58 9.24 20.98
C LEU A 60 5.69 8.28 22.17
N CYS A 61 5.30 7.02 21.98
CA CYS A 61 5.37 6.00 23.03
C CYS A 61 6.48 4.97 22.79
N LYS A 62 6.83 4.71 21.53
CA LYS A 62 7.88 3.77 21.18
C LYS A 62 8.52 4.11 19.84
N MET A 63 9.78 3.73 19.70
CA MET A 63 10.55 3.81 18.48
C MET A 63 11.26 2.48 18.27
N ILE A 64 11.24 1.99 17.03
CA ILE A 64 12.05 0.85 16.57
C ILE A 64 13.08 1.42 15.61
N GLU A 65 14.36 1.25 15.92
CA GLU A 65 15.43 1.82 15.11
C GLU A 65 15.61 1.03 13.80
N PRO A 66 16.02 1.69 12.70
CA PRO A 66 16.22 1.02 11.41
C PRO A 66 17.15 -0.18 11.47
N VAL A 67 18.18 -0.12 12.31
CA VAL A 67 19.18 -1.18 12.47
C VAL A 67 18.54 -2.50 12.89
N ASP A 68 17.50 -2.47 13.72
CA ASP A 68 16.78 -3.68 14.15
C ASP A 68 16.02 -4.30 12.99
N VAL A 69 15.38 -3.46 12.16
CA VAL A 69 14.68 -3.90 10.94
C VAL A 69 15.68 -4.49 9.94
N PHE A 70 16.82 -3.84 9.75
CA PHE A 70 17.84 -4.29 8.81
C PHE A 70 18.42 -5.64 9.20
N TRP A 71 18.82 -5.81 10.46
CA TRP A 71 19.41 -7.06 10.94
C TRP A 71 18.40 -8.19 11.04
N LYS A 72 17.19 -7.92 11.52
CA LYS A 72 16.20 -8.96 11.78
C LYS A 72 15.43 -9.38 10.52
N CYS A 73 15.18 -8.44 9.61
CA CYS A 73 14.31 -8.67 8.45
C CYS A 73 15.08 -8.64 7.12
N ASN A 74 16.25 -7.99 7.06
CA ASN A 74 16.93 -7.64 5.81
C ASN A 74 15.96 -6.96 4.82
N LYS A 75 15.24 -5.96 5.33
CA LYS A 75 14.24 -5.14 4.64
C LYS A 75 14.41 -3.69 5.05
N GLY A 76 14.00 -2.78 4.17
CA GLY A 76 14.00 -1.34 4.40
C GLY A 76 12.96 -0.66 3.52
N TYR A 77 12.89 0.65 3.64
CA TYR A 77 11.92 1.49 2.97
C TYR A 77 10.48 1.08 3.31
N LEU A 78 10.15 1.20 4.60
CA LEU A 78 8.88 0.74 5.15
C LEU A 78 7.75 1.71 4.77
N ASN A 79 6.61 1.16 4.37
CA ASN A 79 5.51 1.92 3.83
C ASN A 79 4.20 1.64 4.57
N VAL A 80 3.22 0.98 3.96
CA VAL A 80 1.86 0.89 4.52
C VAL A 80 1.83 -0.06 5.73
N PRO A 81 1.38 0.39 6.92
CA PRO A 81 1.10 -0.51 8.05
C PRO A 81 -0.40 -0.84 8.15
N GLN A 82 -0.75 -2.09 8.47
CA GLN A 82 -2.12 -2.50 8.78
C GLN A 82 -2.14 -3.56 9.89
N SER A 83 -3.09 -3.44 10.82
CA SER A 83 -3.39 -4.49 11.79
C SER A 83 -3.95 -5.73 11.06
N LEU A 84 -3.56 -6.93 11.48
CA LEU A 84 -4.01 -8.22 10.99
C LEU A 84 -5.13 -8.80 11.88
N PRO A 85 -5.90 -9.79 11.40
CA PRO A 85 -6.96 -10.42 12.20
C PRO A 85 -6.47 -11.07 13.51
N ASN A 86 -5.21 -11.53 13.54
CA ASN A 86 -4.60 -12.08 14.76
C ASN A 86 -4.18 -10.99 15.77
N GLY A 87 -4.26 -9.71 15.39
CA GLY A 87 -3.89 -8.55 16.18
C GLY A 87 -2.48 -8.02 15.92
N ASP A 88 -1.61 -8.77 15.24
CA ASP A 88 -0.29 -8.27 14.84
C ASP A 88 -0.40 -7.13 13.83
N ILE A 89 0.69 -6.42 13.58
CA ILE A 89 0.74 -5.30 12.63
C ILE A 89 1.69 -5.68 11.51
N LEU A 90 1.16 -5.73 10.29
CA LEU A 90 1.92 -6.00 9.08
C LEU A 90 2.31 -4.69 8.41
N ILE A 91 3.56 -4.56 7.98
CA ILE A 91 4.07 -3.35 7.33
C ILE A 91 4.77 -3.73 6.03
N ALA A 92 4.31 -3.19 4.90
CA ALA A 92 4.95 -3.41 3.60
C ALA A 92 6.30 -2.69 3.49
N ASN A 93 7.18 -3.21 2.65
CA ASN A 93 8.48 -2.61 2.36
C ASN A 93 8.76 -2.54 0.84
N LEU A 94 9.58 -1.58 0.42
CA LEU A 94 9.97 -1.43 -1.00
C LEU A 94 11.26 -2.18 -1.33
N GLY A 95 12.21 -2.22 -0.39
CA GLY A 95 13.57 -2.62 -0.67
C GLY A 95 14.31 -3.30 0.47
N ASP A 96 15.59 -3.59 0.20
CA ASP A 96 16.56 -4.01 1.21
C ASP A 96 17.33 -2.79 1.77
N PRO A 97 18.19 -2.97 2.80
CA PRO A 97 18.98 -1.86 3.36
C PRO A 97 19.95 -1.20 2.37
N ALA A 98 20.33 -1.89 1.28
CA ALA A 98 21.18 -1.35 0.22
C ALA A 98 20.39 -0.58 -0.85
N GLY A 99 19.06 -0.50 -0.71
CA GLY A 99 18.16 0.17 -1.66
C GLY A 99 17.92 -0.63 -2.93
N ASN A 100 18.25 -1.92 -2.97
CA ASN A 100 17.76 -2.78 -4.04
C ASN A 100 16.26 -3.05 -3.85
N GLY A 101 15.57 -3.37 -4.94
CA GLY A 101 14.20 -3.85 -4.87
C GLY A 101 14.14 -5.14 -4.06
N LYS A 102 13.23 -5.20 -3.10
CA LYS A 102 12.91 -6.41 -2.34
C LYS A 102 11.54 -6.22 -1.71
N GLY A 103 10.54 -6.91 -2.22
CA GLY A 103 9.18 -6.82 -1.69
C GLY A 103 9.00 -7.56 -0.37
N GLY A 104 7.77 -7.51 0.10
CA GLY A 104 7.31 -8.24 1.27
C GLY A 104 6.86 -7.35 2.43
N PHE A 105 6.96 -7.91 3.64
CA PHE A 105 6.47 -7.30 4.87
C PHE A 105 7.32 -7.60 6.11
N VAL A 106 7.29 -6.67 7.07
CA VAL A 106 7.74 -6.88 8.45
C VAL A 106 6.53 -6.95 9.38
N VAL A 107 6.66 -7.69 10.48
CA VAL A 107 5.58 -7.89 11.46
C VAL A 107 5.97 -7.30 12.80
N LEU A 108 5.08 -6.51 13.39
CA LEU A 108 5.15 -6.11 14.80
C LEU A 108 4.13 -6.90 15.62
N ASP A 109 4.48 -7.22 16.85
CA ASP A 109 3.53 -7.71 17.83
C ASP A 109 2.48 -6.64 18.14
N GLY A 110 1.20 -7.02 18.08
CA GLY A 110 0.07 -6.10 18.22
C GLY A 110 -0.08 -5.41 19.58
N LYS A 111 0.54 -5.96 20.62
CA LYS A 111 0.41 -5.46 22.00
C LYS A 111 1.65 -4.73 22.47
N THR A 112 2.81 -5.33 22.23
CA THR A 112 4.12 -4.84 22.69
C THR A 112 4.80 -3.96 21.65
N PHE A 113 4.35 -4.02 20.39
CA PHE A 113 4.99 -3.37 19.25
C PHE A 113 6.47 -3.77 19.08
N GLU A 114 6.84 -4.97 19.54
CA GLU A 114 8.15 -5.54 19.27
C GLU A 114 8.22 -6.05 17.83
N LEU A 115 9.37 -5.85 17.16
CA LEU A 115 9.60 -6.39 15.83
C LEU A 115 9.69 -7.92 15.90
N LYS A 116 8.76 -8.64 15.26
CA LYS A 116 8.72 -10.11 15.23
C LYS A 116 9.62 -10.70 14.15
N GLY A 117 9.71 -10.06 12.98
CA GLY A 117 10.51 -10.51 11.85
C GLY A 117 9.78 -10.34 10.52
N ASN A 118 10.12 -11.19 9.54
CA ASN A 118 9.44 -11.24 8.25
C ASN A 118 8.10 -11.99 8.36
N TRP A 119 7.13 -11.61 7.51
CA TRP A 119 5.83 -12.29 7.46
C TRP A 119 5.86 -13.53 6.59
N GLU A 120 6.52 -13.47 5.44
CA GLU A 120 6.54 -14.53 4.44
C GLU A 120 7.25 -15.77 4.98
N ASN A 121 6.78 -16.95 4.58
CA ASN A 121 7.35 -18.22 5.02
C ASN A 121 8.66 -18.61 4.31
N GLY A 122 9.21 -17.75 3.44
CA GLY A 122 10.51 -17.92 2.80
C GLY A 122 10.53 -18.64 1.45
N CYS A 123 9.38 -19.03 0.88
CA CYS A 123 9.34 -19.71 -0.43
C CYS A 123 9.69 -18.78 -1.61
N GLU A 124 9.00 -17.65 -1.72
CA GLU A 124 9.18 -16.70 -2.82
C GLU A 124 8.84 -15.28 -2.34
N VAL A 125 9.63 -14.29 -2.77
CA VAL A 125 9.44 -12.88 -2.40
C VAL A 125 9.38 -12.05 -3.68
N PRO A 126 8.38 -11.17 -3.85
CA PRO A 126 8.31 -10.29 -5.00
C PRO A 126 9.55 -9.39 -5.15
N PRO A 127 9.94 -9.03 -6.39
CA PRO A 127 11.11 -8.17 -6.63
C PRO A 127 11.03 -6.80 -5.96
N THR A 128 9.84 -6.25 -5.74
CA THR A 128 9.59 -4.99 -5.04
C THR A 128 8.24 -5.06 -4.32
N GLY A 129 7.98 -4.13 -3.40
CA GLY A 129 6.70 -4.00 -2.69
C GLY A 129 6.30 -2.53 -2.54
N TYR A 130 5.02 -2.23 -2.32
CA TYR A 130 4.59 -0.86 -2.00
C TYR A 130 3.36 -0.81 -1.08
N HIS A 131 2.20 -1.28 -1.56
CA HIS A 131 0.94 -1.28 -0.83
C HIS A 131 0.40 -2.71 -0.76
N PHE A 132 -0.50 -2.96 0.20
CA PHE A 132 -1.25 -4.21 0.27
C PHE A 132 -2.63 -3.98 0.87
N TRP A 133 -3.50 -4.96 0.70
CA TRP A 133 -4.76 -5.07 1.40
C TRP A 133 -5.10 -6.56 1.53
N TYR A 134 -5.99 -6.92 2.44
CA TYR A 134 -6.36 -8.31 2.66
C TYR A 134 -7.85 -8.45 2.90
N GLN A 135 -8.37 -9.65 2.67
CA GLN A 135 -9.77 -9.99 2.87
C GLN A 135 -9.85 -11.35 3.59
N PRO A 136 -10.00 -11.37 4.94
CA PRO A 136 -9.83 -12.59 5.73
C PRO A 136 -10.83 -13.69 5.41
N ARG A 137 -12.10 -13.34 5.10
CA ARG A 137 -13.14 -14.32 4.74
C ARG A 137 -12.79 -15.11 3.46
N HIS A 138 -11.92 -14.55 2.63
CA HIS A 138 -11.41 -15.18 1.42
C HIS A 138 -9.98 -15.72 1.57
N ASN A 139 -9.42 -15.70 2.78
CA ASN A 139 -8.06 -16.12 3.12
C ASN A 139 -6.98 -15.55 2.17
N VAL A 140 -7.13 -14.28 1.79
CA VAL A 140 -6.28 -13.65 0.77
C VAL A 140 -5.65 -12.36 1.28
N LEU A 141 -4.39 -12.15 0.88
CA LEU A 141 -3.73 -10.85 0.88
C LEU A 141 -3.32 -10.53 -0.55
N VAL A 142 -3.47 -9.28 -0.97
CA VAL A 142 -3.03 -8.78 -2.27
C VAL A 142 -2.05 -7.64 -2.05
N SER A 143 -0.88 -7.72 -2.67
CA SER A 143 0.14 -6.68 -2.59
C SER A 143 0.65 -6.23 -3.95
N THR A 144 1.19 -5.02 -3.99
CA THR A 144 1.65 -4.40 -5.22
C THR A 144 3.16 -4.30 -5.27
N GLY A 145 3.72 -4.37 -6.48
CA GLY A 145 5.11 -4.01 -6.74
C GLY A 145 5.33 -2.52 -6.62
N GLY A 146 6.50 -2.14 -6.09
CA GLY A 146 6.91 -0.74 -5.92
C GLY A 146 8.12 -0.36 -6.74
N LEU A 147 8.72 0.76 -6.34
CA LEU A 147 9.94 1.33 -6.92
C LEU A 147 11.19 0.63 -6.39
N VAL A 148 12.27 0.64 -7.17
CA VAL A 148 13.62 0.31 -6.70
C VAL A 148 14.24 1.53 -6.00
N PRO A 149 14.42 1.53 -4.66
CA PRO A 149 14.71 2.76 -3.92
C PRO A 149 16.02 3.46 -4.30
N LYS A 150 17.12 2.72 -4.51
CA LYS A 150 18.44 3.30 -4.82
C LYS A 150 18.48 4.14 -6.10
N ILE A 151 17.49 3.93 -6.98
CA ILE A 151 17.32 4.66 -8.25
C ILE A 151 16.23 5.72 -8.06
N ALA A 152 15.00 5.29 -7.74
CA ALA A 152 13.83 6.16 -7.76
C ALA A 152 13.88 7.34 -6.76
N PHE A 153 14.61 7.19 -5.64
CA PHE A 153 14.67 8.24 -4.62
C PHE A 153 15.67 9.36 -4.94
N ARG A 154 16.32 9.30 -6.10
CA ARG A 154 17.09 10.42 -6.66
C ARG A 154 16.21 11.46 -7.37
N GLY A 155 14.92 11.14 -7.51
CA GLY A 155 13.94 11.94 -8.26
C GLY A 155 13.40 11.15 -9.46
N PHE A 156 12.24 11.59 -9.97
CA PHE A 156 11.65 11.03 -11.17
C PHE A 156 12.51 11.37 -12.40
N CYS A 157 12.86 10.36 -13.19
CA CYS A 157 13.69 10.47 -14.38
C CYS A 157 13.01 9.68 -15.53
N PRO A 158 12.54 10.33 -16.61
CA PRO A 158 11.95 9.62 -17.75
C PRO A 158 12.88 8.56 -18.37
N GLU A 159 14.19 8.74 -18.28
CA GLU A 159 15.17 7.79 -18.76
C GLU A 159 15.11 6.46 -18.00
N ASP A 160 14.48 6.39 -16.82
CA ASP A 160 14.36 5.15 -16.03
C ASP A 160 13.23 4.23 -16.49
N PHE A 161 12.39 4.68 -17.43
CA PHE A 161 11.43 3.79 -18.10
C PHE A 161 12.16 2.62 -18.78
N LYS A 162 11.54 1.44 -18.73
CA LYS A 162 11.99 0.17 -19.31
C LYS A 162 13.26 -0.40 -18.69
N LYS A 163 13.77 0.21 -17.61
CA LYS A 163 14.93 -0.28 -16.85
C LYS A 163 14.54 -1.16 -15.65
N GLY A 164 13.24 -1.44 -15.47
CA GLY A 164 12.74 -2.23 -14.33
C GLY A 164 12.77 -1.49 -13.00
N VAL A 165 12.86 -0.16 -13.02
CA VAL A 165 12.83 0.70 -11.81
C VAL A 165 11.42 0.78 -11.23
N PHE A 166 10.41 0.80 -12.10
CA PHE A 166 9.00 0.92 -11.76
C PHE A 166 8.36 -0.47 -11.71
N GLY A 167 7.80 -0.82 -10.55
CA GLY A 167 7.12 -2.10 -10.36
C GLY A 167 5.95 -2.30 -11.32
N ARG A 168 5.62 -3.55 -11.60
CA ARG A 168 4.52 -3.93 -12.52
C ARG A 168 3.64 -5.06 -12.03
N ARG A 169 3.88 -5.55 -10.81
CA ARG A 169 3.29 -6.80 -10.33
C ARG A 169 2.14 -6.56 -9.37
N LEU A 170 1.08 -7.34 -9.52
CA LEU A 170 0.08 -7.60 -8.47
C LEU A 170 0.31 -9.01 -7.95
N ASN A 171 0.50 -9.15 -6.66
CA ASN A 171 0.86 -10.40 -6.00
C ASN A 171 -0.30 -10.85 -5.12
N VAL A 172 -0.75 -12.08 -5.30
CA VAL A 172 -1.80 -12.72 -4.50
C VAL A 172 -1.16 -13.71 -3.56
N TRP A 173 -1.54 -13.66 -2.29
CA TRP A 173 -0.97 -14.46 -1.22
C TRP A 173 -2.07 -15.22 -0.49
N ASN A 174 -1.73 -16.43 -0.04
CA ASN A 174 -2.52 -17.11 0.98
C ASN A 174 -2.24 -16.44 2.34
N LEU A 175 -3.27 -15.82 2.92
CA LEU A 175 -3.14 -15.04 4.15
C LEU A 175 -2.73 -15.89 5.35
N SER A 176 -3.18 -17.15 5.43
CA SER A 176 -2.88 -18.04 6.57
C SER A 176 -1.54 -18.76 6.42
N CYS A 177 -1.17 -19.14 5.19
CA CYS A 177 0.07 -19.86 4.92
C CYS A 177 1.29 -18.95 4.69
N HIS A 178 1.06 -17.64 4.53
CA HIS A 178 2.07 -16.62 4.28
C HIS A 178 2.90 -16.91 3.01
N SER A 179 2.22 -17.39 1.97
CA SER A 179 2.83 -17.85 0.72
C SER A 179 2.24 -17.17 -0.50
N LEU A 180 3.08 -16.80 -1.47
CA LEU A 180 2.65 -16.29 -2.76
C LEU A 180 1.94 -17.40 -3.55
N THR A 181 0.78 -17.10 -4.14
CA THR A 181 -0.01 -18.07 -4.92
C THR A 181 -0.15 -17.66 -6.38
N GLN A 182 -0.25 -16.36 -6.69
CA GLN A 182 -0.32 -15.86 -8.06
C GLN A 182 0.41 -14.52 -8.18
N CYS A 183 0.90 -14.24 -9.39
CA CYS A 183 1.50 -12.97 -9.75
C CYS A 183 0.99 -12.54 -11.13
N PHE A 184 0.45 -11.33 -11.23
CA PHE A 184 0.02 -10.73 -12.50
C PHE A 184 0.98 -9.62 -12.92
N ASP A 185 1.33 -9.58 -14.21
CA ASP A 185 2.00 -8.44 -14.83
C ASP A 185 0.93 -7.45 -15.31
N LEU A 186 0.92 -6.25 -14.73
CA LEU A 186 0.01 -5.15 -15.05
C LEU A 186 0.55 -4.22 -16.14
N GLY A 187 1.65 -4.61 -16.79
CA GLY A 187 2.30 -3.86 -17.85
C GLY A 187 3.57 -3.16 -17.37
N GLU A 188 4.53 -3.06 -18.29
CA GLU A 188 5.81 -2.41 -18.06
C GLU A 188 5.65 -1.00 -17.50
N ASP A 189 6.39 -0.72 -16.43
CA ASP A 189 6.40 0.54 -15.69
C ASP A 189 5.03 1.05 -15.24
N SER A 190 4.05 0.16 -15.04
CA SER A 190 2.70 0.53 -14.60
C SER A 190 2.65 1.18 -13.21
N LEU A 191 3.54 0.78 -12.31
CA LEU A 191 3.68 1.28 -10.94
C LEU A 191 2.37 1.20 -10.12
N PRO A 192 1.93 0.00 -9.70
CA PRO A 192 0.73 -0.17 -8.88
C PRO A 192 0.93 0.35 -7.44
N LEU A 193 0.39 1.53 -7.12
CA LEU A 193 0.63 2.21 -5.83
C LEU A 193 -0.50 2.05 -4.81
N SER A 194 -1.74 1.82 -5.24
CA SER A 194 -2.88 1.72 -4.31
C SER A 194 -3.74 0.52 -4.66
N VAL A 195 -3.90 -0.40 -3.71
CA VAL A 195 -4.76 -1.58 -3.84
C VAL A 195 -5.79 -1.60 -2.72
N LYS A 196 -7.06 -1.80 -3.05
CA LYS A 196 -8.16 -1.84 -2.08
C LYS A 196 -9.11 -2.98 -2.44
N PHE A 197 -9.51 -3.77 -1.45
CA PHE A 197 -10.71 -4.61 -1.59
C PHE A 197 -11.97 -3.74 -1.43
N LEU A 198 -13.09 -4.23 -1.94
CA LEU A 198 -14.39 -3.74 -1.48
C LEU A 198 -14.53 -3.93 0.04
N HIS A 199 -15.25 -3.03 0.70
CA HIS A 199 -15.45 -3.07 2.15
C HIS A 199 -16.35 -4.23 2.56
N ASN A 200 -17.29 -4.65 1.71
CA ASN A 200 -18.11 -5.83 1.96
C ASN A 200 -17.21 -7.06 2.17
N PRO A 201 -17.19 -7.66 3.37
CA PRO A 201 -16.32 -8.79 3.69
C PRO A 201 -16.62 -10.06 2.87
N GLU A 202 -17.82 -10.16 2.29
CA GLU A 202 -18.21 -11.25 1.39
C GLU A 202 -17.73 -11.02 -0.05
N ALA A 203 -17.38 -9.79 -0.42
CA ALA A 203 -16.91 -9.50 -1.76
C ALA A 203 -15.50 -10.09 -1.98
N ALA A 204 -15.38 -10.89 -3.04
CA ALA A 204 -14.13 -11.51 -3.47
C ALA A 204 -13.48 -10.70 -4.60
N GLU A 205 -13.46 -9.38 -4.47
CA GLU A 205 -12.98 -8.46 -5.49
C GLU A 205 -12.45 -7.15 -4.90
N GLY A 206 -11.66 -6.45 -5.71
CA GLY A 206 -11.12 -5.14 -5.40
C GLY A 206 -10.49 -4.49 -6.62
N TYR A 207 -9.79 -3.39 -6.38
CA TYR A 207 -9.17 -2.58 -7.42
C TYR A 207 -7.72 -2.27 -7.08
N VAL A 208 -6.89 -2.15 -8.12
CA VAL A 208 -5.52 -1.65 -8.03
C VAL A 208 -5.31 -0.53 -9.04
N ALA A 209 -4.80 0.60 -8.57
CA ALA A 209 -4.46 1.76 -9.39
C ALA A 209 -2.96 1.77 -9.72
N CYS A 210 -2.67 1.82 -11.02
CA CYS A 210 -1.32 1.92 -11.57
C CYS A 210 -1.02 3.40 -11.86
N ALA A 211 -0.08 3.96 -11.10
CA ALA A 211 0.21 5.38 -11.11
C ALA A 211 0.65 5.84 -12.50
N LEU A 212 1.69 5.24 -13.08
CA LEU A 212 2.31 5.74 -14.31
C LEU A 212 1.56 5.34 -15.58
N SER A 213 0.85 4.20 -15.59
CA SER A 213 0.05 3.81 -16.77
C SER A 213 -1.31 4.50 -16.84
N GLY A 214 -1.78 5.08 -15.73
CA GLY A 214 -3.13 5.68 -15.66
C GLY A 214 -4.26 4.66 -15.70
N VAL A 215 -3.95 3.39 -15.43
CA VAL A 215 -4.91 2.28 -15.52
C VAL A 215 -5.34 1.86 -14.12
N VAL A 216 -6.63 1.58 -13.96
CA VAL A 216 -7.14 0.83 -12.80
C VAL A 216 -7.57 -0.54 -13.28
N TYR A 217 -7.06 -1.57 -12.60
CA TYR A 217 -7.47 -2.95 -12.78
C TYR A 217 -8.43 -3.34 -11.67
N ARG A 218 -9.45 -4.11 -12.02
CA ARG A 218 -10.24 -4.89 -11.06
C ARG A 218 -9.58 -6.25 -10.92
N PHE A 219 -9.42 -6.72 -9.70
CA PHE A 219 -9.05 -8.11 -9.42
C PHE A 219 -10.22 -8.80 -8.74
N CYS A 220 -10.55 -10.01 -9.16
CA CYS A 220 -11.66 -10.77 -8.60
C CYS A 220 -11.37 -12.27 -8.57
N LYS A 221 -12.00 -12.96 -7.62
CA LYS A 221 -11.92 -14.41 -7.50
C LYS A 221 -12.76 -15.09 -8.59
N CYS A 222 -12.18 -16.11 -9.21
CA CYS A 222 -12.74 -16.94 -10.27
C CYS A 222 -12.96 -18.37 -9.77
N GLU A 223 -13.37 -19.27 -10.65
CA GLU A 223 -13.52 -20.70 -10.34
C GLU A 223 -12.20 -21.32 -9.82
N GLY A 224 -12.32 -22.24 -8.86
CA GLY A 224 -11.18 -22.99 -8.32
C GLY A 224 -10.23 -22.19 -7.41
N ASP A 225 -10.73 -21.20 -6.66
CA ASP A 225 -9.97 -20.35 -5.74
C ASP A 225 -8.88 -19.47 -6.38
N ASN A 226 -8.84 -19.39 -7.71
CA ASN A 226 -7.93 -18.52 -8.45
C ASN A 226 -8.46 -17.09 -8.55
N TRP A 227 -7.57 -16.15 -8.81
CA TRP A 227 -7.89 -14.75 -9.09
C TRP A 227 -7.68 -14.43 -10.57
N ALA A 228 -8.37 -13.41 -11.06
CA ALA A 228 -8.15 -12.79 -12.36
C ALA A 228 -8.05 -11.27 -12.22
N VAL A 229 -7.46 -10.63 -13.24
CA VAL A 229 -7.34 -9.18 -13.34
C VAL A 229 -7.91 -8.70 -14.68
N GLU A 230 -8.67 -7.60 -14.65
CA GLU A 230 -9.21 -6.97 -15.85
C GLU A 230 -9.07 -5.45 -15.79
N GLU A 231 -8.79 -4.84 -16.95
CA GLU A 231 -8.75 -3.38 -17.06
C GLU A 231 -10.16 -2.79 -17.06
N VAL A 232 -10.39 -1.87 -16.12
CA VAL A 232 -11.71 -1.28 -15.90
C VAL A 232 -11.75 0.24 -16.08
N ILE A 233 -10.65 0.95 -15.83
CA ILE A 233 -10.53 2.40 -16.06
C ILE A 233 -9.19 2.68 -16.75
N ARG A 234 -9.20 3.55 -17.75
CA ARG A 234 -7.99 4.13 -18.34
C ARG A 234 -8.11 5.64 -18.44
N ILE A 235 -7.18 6.34 -17.81
CA ILE A 235 -7.05 7.80 -17.90
C ILE A 235 -5.99 8.11 -18.96
N PRO A 236 -6.36 8.70 -20.11
CA PRO A 236 -5.41 8.99 -21.18
C PRO A 236 -4.44 10.11 -20.79
N ALA A 237 -3.22 10.07 -21.33
CA ALA A 237 -2.26 11.15 -21.21
C ALA A 237 -2.79 12.45 -21.87
N LYS A 238 -2.33 13.60 -21.37
CA LYS A 238 -2.69 14.94 -21.89
C LYS A 238 -1.51 15.55 -22.64
N ASP A 239 -1.82 16.28 -23.71
CA ASP A 239 -0.85 17.16 -24.38
C ASP A 239 -0.78 18.48 -23.60
N VAL A 240 0.42 18.86 -23.16
CA VAL A 240 0.67 20.05 -22.33
C VAL A 240 1.98 20.71 -22.75
N GLN A 241 2.12 22.01 -22.49
CA GLN A 241 3.39 22.74 -22.69
C GLN A 241 4.18 22.84 -21.37
N GLY A 242 5.51 22.88 -21.46
CA GLY A 242 6.40 23.03 -20.30
C GLY A 242 6.57 21.77 -19.44
N TRP A 243 6.15 20.61 -19.94
CA TRP A 243 6.33 19.31 -19.28
C TRP A 243 7.60 18.60 -19.77
N ILE A 244 8.22 17.79 -18.90
CA ILE A 244 9.49 17.09 -19.18
C ILE A 244 9.38 15.97 -20.23
N MET A 245 8.18 15.46 -20.50
CA MET A 245 7.92 14.42 -21.52
C MET A 245 7.02 14.95 -22.64
N CYS A 246 6.93 14.21 -23.75
CA CYS A 246 6.07 14.56 -24.89
C CYS A 246 4.58 14.68 -24.53
N LYS A 247 4.10 13.83 -23.61
CA LYS A 247 2.75 13.89 -23.06
C LYS A 247 2.83 13.73 -21.54
N MET A 248 1.89 14.35 -20.84
CA MET A 248 1.73 14.18 -19.41
C MET A 248 0.88 12.94 -19.13
N PRO A 249 1.47 11.84 -18.63
CA PRO A 249 0.69 10.67 -18.26
C PRO A 249 -0.27 11.02 -17.13
N ALA A 250 -1.30 10.22 -16.94
CA ALA A 250 -1.98 10.24 -15.66
C ALA A 250 -0.99 9.79 -14.57
N PHE A 251 -1.23 10.24 -13.35
CA PHE A 251 -0.49 9.76 -12.18
C PHE A 251 -1.47 9.49 -11.05
N ILE A 252 -2.00 8.27 -11.00
CA ILE A 252 -2.96 7.90 -9.95
C ILE A 252 -2.18 7.66 -8.65
N ALA A 253 -2.10 8.69 -7.80
CA ALA A 253 -1.29 8.65 -6.58
C ALA A 253 -1.95 7.82 -5.47
N ASP A 254 -3.29 7.89 -5.37
CA ASP A 254 -4.04 7.09 -4.40
C ASP A 254 -5.48 6.87 -4.86
N MET A 255 -6.13 5.91 -4.21
CA MET A 255 -7.49 5.46 -4.46
C MET A 255 -8.20 5.08 -3.16
N VAL A 256 -9.45 5.50 -3.02
CA VAL A 256 -10.32 5.11 -1.89
C VAL A 256 -11.70 4.67 -2.40
N ILE A 257 -12.34 3.77 -1.66
CA ILE A 257 -13.67 3.26 -1.95
C ILE A 257 -14.62 3.75 -0.85
N SER A 258 -15.82 4.22 -1.21
CA SER A 258 -16.85 4.61 -0.23
C SER A 258 -17.27 3.41 0.61
N LEU A 259 -17.62 3.61 1.88
CA LEU A 259 -17.94 2.51 2.82
C LEU A 259 -19.12 1.63 2.38
N ASP A 260 -19.99 2.13 1.50
CA ASP A 260 -21.12 1.41 0.92
C ASP A 260 -20.78 0.72 -0.42
N ASP A 261 -19.50 0.70 -0.81
CA ASP A 261 -18.95 0.12 -2.03
C ASP A 261 -19.55 0.68 -3.35
N LYS A 262 -20.15 1.87 -3.31
CA LYS A 262 -20.78 2.49 -4.49
C LYS A 262 -19.87 3.41 -5.28
N TYR A 263 -18.81 3.94 -4.68
CA TYR A 263 -17.96 4.92 -5.33
C TYR A 263 -16.48 4.63 -5.13
N LEU A 264 -15.72 4.81 -6.20
CA LEU A 264 -14.26 4.80 -6.24
C LEU A 264 -13.77 6.22 -6.50
N TYR A 265 -12.88 6.71 -5.64
CA TYR A 265 -12.25 8.02 -5.81
C TYR A 265 -10.79 7.85 -6.15
N LEU A 266 -10.30 8.59 -7.15
CA LEU A 266 -8.91 8.58 -7.59
C LEU A 266 -8.31 9.98 -7.45
N SER A 267 -7.10 10.08 -6.88
CA SER A 267 -6.29 11.29 -6.94
C SER A 267 -5.32 11.19 -8.11
N ASN A 268 -5.50 12.02 -9.14
CA ASN A 268 -4.67 12.03 -10.33
C ASN A 268 -3.71 13.22 -10.31
N TRP A 269 -2.54 12.98 -9.72
CA TRP A 269 -1.64 14.01 -9.22
C TRP A 269 -1.05 14.90 -10.31
N PHE A 270 -0.59 14.33 -11.44
CA PHE A 270 -0.02 15.14 -12.52
C PHE A 270 -1.07 15.96 -13.25
N HIS A 271 -2.26 15.42 -13.45
CA HIS A 271 -3.34 16.18 -14.12
C HIS A 271 -4.00 17.19 -13.20
N GLY A 272 -3.82 17.05 -11.88
CA GLY A 272 -4.35 17.97 -10.88
C GLY A 272 -5.84 17.81 -10.61
N ASP A 273 -6.40 16.60 -10.77
CA ASP A 273 -7.83 16.34 -10.60
C ASP A 273 -8.13 15.17 -9.65
N ILE A 274 -9.30 15.23 -8.99
CA ILE A 274 -9.90 14.12 -8.26
C ILE A 274 -11.07 13.59 -9.09
N ARG A 275 -11.14 12.27 -9.26
CA ARG A 275 -12.21 11.62 -10.04
C ARG A 275 -13.04 10.72 -9.16
N GLN A 276 -14.35 10.76 -9.35
CA GLN A 276 -15.31 9.86 -8.73
C GLN A 276 -15.89 8.95 -9.81
N TYR A 277 -15.77 7.65 -9.60
CA TYR A 277 -16.38 6.62 -10.42
C TYR A 277 -17.47 5.90 -9.63
N GLU A 278 -18.63 5.71 -10.24
CA GLU A 278 -19.67 4.83 -9.72
C GLU A 278 -19.28 3.37 -9.94
N LEU A 279 -19.39 2.58 -8.89
CA LEU A 279 -19.23 1.14 -8.87
C LEU A 279 -20.60 0.49 -8.89
N SER A 280 -20.88 -0.31 -9.91
CA SER A 280 -22.10 -1.10 -9.99
C SER A 280 -21.77 -2.56 -10.29
N LYS A 281 -22.56 -3.46 -9.71
CA LYS A 281 -22.38 -4.90 -9.89
C LYS A 281 -22.41 -5.24 -11.39
N ASN A 282 -21.40 -5.97 -11.87
CA ASN A 282 -21.26 -6.44 -13.25
C ASN A 282 -21.12 -5.35 -14.33
N CYS A 283 -20.75 -4.10 -13.99
CA CYS A 283 -20.42 -3.09 -14.98
C CYS A 283 -19.04 -2.49 -14.73
N LYS A 284 -18.41 -1.99 -15.79
CA LYS A 284 -17.19 -1.19 -15.65
C LYS A 284 -17.50 0.10 -14.88
N PRO A 285 -16.60 0.58 -13.99
CA PRO A 285 -16.79 1.82 -13.27
C PRO A 285 -17.02 2.99 -14.22
N ARG A 286 -17.98 3.85 -13.88
CA ARG A 286 -18.40 4.97 -14.72
C ARG A 286 -18.02 6.29 -14.06
N LEU A 287 -17.33 7.18 -14.77
CA LEU A 287 -17.00 8.51 -14.26
C LEU A 287 -18.30 9.30 -14.01
N VAL A 288 -18.49 9.78 -12.78
CA VAL A 288 -19.66 10.55 -12.35
C VAL A 288 -19.33 11.91 -11.75
N GLY A 289 -18.05 12.15 -11.43
CA GLY A 289 -17.59 13.42 -10.93
C GLY A 289 -16.10 13.63 -11.18
N GLN A 290 -15.71 14.88 -11.39
CA GLN A 290 -14.33 15.30 -11.57
C GLN A 290 -14.19 16.74 -11.06
N VAL A 291 -13.21 16.99 -10.20
CA VAL A 291 -12.89 18.32 -9.65
C VAL A 291 -11.41 18.59 -9.84
#